data_AF-A0A9E1ZDE4-F1
#
_entry.id   AF-A0A9E1ZDE4-F1
#
_cell.length_a   1.000
_cell.length_b   1.000
_cell.length_c   1.000
_cell.angle_alpha   90.00
_cell.angle_beta   90.00
_cell.angle_gamma   90.00
#
_symmetry.space_group_name_H-M   'P 1'
#
loop_
_entity.id
_entity.type
_entity.pdbx_description
1 polymer ?
#
loop_
_entity_poly.entity_id
_entity_poly.type
_entity_poly.pdbx_seq_one_letter_code
_entity_poly.pdbx_strand_id
1 'polypeptide(L)'
;MREYINGDDRVLEAVIPNYSGARRGEMTVVNWNQLDELATFGDRDLRIIEEVGKTSTAKQIDPIEIRTICMRADADLHPDQYRRNQARLARTQDNEDQETVRLSCIAQLTRECGIDRGDVFMANANTKTLVDLITNKKSEFDIELLVERIMVFAAERSGRSLDEIRDWLEPLVSMIAPLGTVAAAGEQRGNGHLFAAHIRLIEFRKALSRFKVYARDEVGQSIGLVLQVTDQSIEFINERLEQLDRMLGKFADMFEGYDDSILKLEKLRRDIAFALDGWEELIVAWEEAEEGMDMAGGEQAVERAIYHIMNFLPVIPDKELYPDDTIGGTGVDVERARQSLVHEMHSWSTNAVDHELQARIKEAKERDGA
;
A
#
# COMPACT_ATOMS: atom_id res chain seq x y z
N MET A 1 -1.89 -0.98 14.25
CA MET A 1 -1.10 -1.63 15.31
C MET A 1 0.06 -0.69 15.66
N ARG A 2 0.53 -0.64 16.91
CA ARG A 2 1.76 0.08 17.29
C ARG A 2 2.70 -0.88 18.01
N GLU A 3 4.00 -0.73 17.80
CA GLU A 3 5.06 -1.46 18.52
C GLU A 3 5.94 -0.45 19.24
N TYR A 4 6.33 -0.77 20.48
CA TYR A 4 7.38 -0.06 21.20
C TYR A 4 8.22 -1.06 21.97
N ILE A 5 9.49 -0.69 22.13
CA ILE A 5 10.47 -1.46 22.87
C ILE A 5 10.42 -1.00 24.32
N ASN A 6 10.01 -1.88 25.24
CA ASN A 6 10.07 -1.63 26.67
C ASN A 6 11.12 -2.55 27.31
N GLY A 7 12.38 -2.10 27.35
CA GLY A 7 13.50 -2.97 27.75
C GLY A 7 13.85 -3.97 26.65
N ASP A 8 13.98 -5.26 26.99
CA ASP A 8 14.25 -6.34 26.04
C ASP A 8 12.98 -7.04 25.51
N ASP A 9 11.80 -6.67 26.03
CA ASP A 9 10.53 -7.31 25.69
C ASP A 9 9.77 -6.56 24.58
N ARG A 10 9.35 -7.30 23.56
CA ARG A 10 8.52 -6.81 22.46
C ARG A 10 7.07 -6.72 22.89
N VAL A 11 6.50 -5.51 22.86
CA VAL A 11 5.09 -5.27 23.17
C VAL A 11 4.35 -4.83 21.91
N LEU A 12 3.39 -5.64 21.48
CA LEU A 12 2.47 -5.30 20.40
C LEU A 12 1.22 -4.64 20.99
N GLU A 13 0.74 -3.58 20.37
CA GLU A 13 -0.49 -2.88 20.73
C GLU A 13 -1.49 -2.82 19.58
N ALA A 14 -2.73 -3.14 19.89
CA ALA A 14 -3.87 -2.88 19.04
C ALA A 14 -4.54 -1.57 19.44
N VAL A 15 -4.94 -0.81 18.42
CA VAL A 15 -5.74 0.39 18.57
C VAL A 15 -7.16 0.01 18.19
N ILE A 16 -8.06 -0.02 19.15
CA ILE A 16 -9.46 -0.39 18.95
C ILE A 16 -10.38 0.80 19.23
N PRO A 17 -11.53 0.91 18.57
CA PRO A 17 -12.54 1.90 18.93
C PRO A 17 -12.94 1.75 20.40
N ASN A 18 -13.03 2.85 21.14
CA ASN A 18 -13.49 2.81 22.52
C ASN A 18 -15.00 2.51 22.57
N TYR A 19 -15.34 1.30 23.00
CA TYR A 19 -16.74 0.86 23.16
C TYR A 19 -17.38 1.36 24.47
N SER A 20 -16.64 2.05 25.35
CA SER A 20 -17.10 2.41 26.70
C SER A 20 -18.13 3.57 26.77
N GLY A 21 -18.65 4.03 25.63
CA GLY A 21 -19.73 5.01 25.55
C GLY A 21 -19.43 6.43 26.08
N ALA A 22 -18.21 6.67 26.58
CA ALA A 22 -17.84 7.94 27.19
C ALA A 22 -17.69 9.07 26.15
N ARG A 23 -17.15 8.76 24.96
CA ARG A 23 -17.11 9.64 23.78
C ARG A 23 -17.01 8.79 22.50
N ARG A 24 -17.90 9.04 21.52
CA ARG A 24 -17.78 8.44 20.18
C ARG A 24 -16.48 8.92 19.53
N GLY A 25 -15.63 7.99 19.08
CA GLY A 25 -14.41 8.28 18.33
C GLY A 25 -13.11 8.30 19.15
N GLU A 26 -13.15 8.07 20.46
CA GLU A 26 -11.92 7.81 21.22
C GLU A 26 -11.40 6.40 20.86
N MET A 27 -10.08 6.29 20.66
CA MET A 27 -9.40 5.02 20.42
C MET A 27 -8.77 4.53 21.73
N THR A 28 -8.97 3.26 22.06
CA THR A 28 -8.31 2.61 23.20
C THR A 28 -7.12 1.81 22.68
N VAL A 29 -5.98 1.96 23.36
CA VAL A 29 -4.78 1.18 23.09
C VAL A 29 -4.74 0.00 24.04
N VAL A 30 -4.61 -1.21 23.51
CA VAL A 30 -4.64 -2.46 24.26
C VAL A 30 -3.43 -3.29 23.87
N ASN A 31 -2.82 -3.94 24.86
CA ASN A 31 -1.80 -4.95 24.60
C ASN A 31 -2.37 -6.10 23.75
N TRP A 32 -1.65 -6.51 22.71
CA TRP A 32 -2.06 -7.56 21.78
C TRP A 32 -2.39 -8.88 22.48
N ASN A 33 -1.65 -9.22 23.54
CA ASN A 33 -1.84 -10.45 24.31
C ASN A 33 -3.10 -10.42 25.19
N GLN A 34 -3.77 -9.27 25.29
CA GLN A 34 -5.01 -9.09 26.06
C GLN A 34 -6.22 -8.92 25.14
N LEU A 35 -6.03 -9.01 23.82
CA LEU A 35 -7.13 -8.80 22.87
C LEU A 35 -8.23 -9.83 23.06
N ASP A 36 -7.86 -11.11 23.15
CA ASP A 36 -8.77 -12.25 23.34
C ASP A 36 -9.58 -12.19 24.64
N GLU A 37 -9.09 -11.46 25.65
CA GLU A 37 -9.80 -11.22 26.90
C GLU A 37 -10.86 -10.11 26.81
N LEU A 38 -10.76 -9.21 25.83
CA LEU A 38 -11.65 -8.04 25.72
C LEU A 38 -12.97 -8.30 25.00
N ALA A 39 -13.01 -9.28 24.11
CA ALA A 39 -14.19 -9.56 23.29
C ALA A 39 -14.25 -11.02 22.86
N THR A 40 -15.44 -11.48 22.46
CA THR A 40 -15.59 -12.78 21.81
C THR A 40 -15.26 -12.65 20.33
N PHE A 41 -14.19 -13.29 19.90
CA PHE A 41 -13.75 -13.33 18.50
C PHE A 41 -14.26 -14.58 17.79
N GLY A 42 -14.50 -14.45 16.49
CA GLY A 42 -14.74 -15.62 15.63
C GLY A 42 -13.45 -16.36 15.30
N ASP A 43 -13.56 -17.59 14.79
CA ASP A 43 -12.41 -18.44 14.45
C ASP A 43 -11.42 -17.75 13.49
N ARG A 44 -11.92 -16.95 12.55
CA ARG A 44 -11.12 -16.13 11.63
C ARG A 44 -10.25 -15.12 12.36
N ASP A 45 -10.81 -14.39 13.32
CA ASP A 45 -10.10 -13.33 14.02
C ASP A 45 -9.09 -13.90 15.02
N LEU A 46 -9.45 -15.00 15.71
CA LEU A 46 -8.52 -15.75 16.55
C LEU A 46 -7.30 -16.23 15.76
N ARG A 47 -7.51 -16.71 14.52
CA ARG A 47 -6.43 -17.12 13.63
C ARG A 47 -5.48 -15.97 13.30
N ILE A 48 -6.00 -14.77 13.07
CA ILE A 48 -5.18 -13.58 12.80
C ILE A 48 -4.40 -13.17 14.04
N ILE A 49 -5.05 -13.11 15.21
CA ILE A 49 -4.40 -12.76 16.49
C ILE A 49 -3.22 -13.71 16.76
N GLU A 50 -3.44 -15.01 16.57
CA GLU A 50 -2.42 -16.05 16.77
C GLU A 50 -1.24 -15.90 15.79
N GLU A 51 -1.50 -15.77 14.48
CA GLU A 51 -0.45 -15.68 13.47
C GLU A 51 0.35 -14.38 13.56
N VAL A 52 -0.29 -13.25 13.88
CA VAL A 52 0.42 -11.98 14.15
C VAL A 52 1.27 -12.11 15.41
N GLY A 53 0.77 -12.78 16.46
CA GLY A 53 1.52 -13.04 17.69
C GLY A 53 2.77 -13.89 17.49
N LYS A 54 2.84 -14.72 16.43
CA LYS A 54 4.01 -15.54 16.08
C LYS A 54 5.10 -14.76 15.35
N THR A 55 4.81 -13.58 14.82
CA THR A 55 5.85 -12.74 14.20
C THR A 55 6.94 -12.46 15.23
N SER A 56 8.21 -12.50 14.83
CA SER A 56 9.35 -12.51 15.76
C SER A 56 10.10 -11.17 15.82
N THR A 57 9.96 -10.31 14.80
CA THR A 57 10.69 -9.02 14.73
C THR A 57 9.80 -7.89 14.22
N ALA A 58 10.14 -6.64 14.59
CA ALA A 58 9.49 -5.42 14.08
C ALA A 58 9.58 -5.26 12.55
N LYS A 59 10.55 -5.92 11.91
CA LYS A 59 10.65 -5.97 10.44
C LYS A 59 9.63 -6.91 9.80
N GLN A 60 9.10 -7.88 10.55
CA GLN A 60 8.12 -8.84 10.07
C GLN A 60 6.67 -8.36 10.22
N ILE A 61 6.43 -7.25 10.93
CA ILE A 61 5.12 -6.58 10.93
C ILE A 61 5.19 -5.43 9.94
N ASP A 62 5.06 -5.79 8.67
CA ASP A 62 4.78 -4.83 7.59
C ASP A 62 3.34 -5.04 7.07
N PRO A 63 2.76 -4.07 6.34
CA PRO A 63 1.41 -4.20 5.82
C PRO A 63 1.22 -5.39 4.85
N ILE A 64 2.30 -5.91 4.25
CA ILE A 64 2.26 -7.03 3.29
C ILE A 64 2.09 -8.34 4.04
N GLU A 65 2.81 -8.53 5.14
CA GLU A 65 2.68 -9.70 5.99
C GLU A 65 1.30 -9.72 6.66
N ILE A 66 0.84 -8.57 7.16
CA ILE A 66 -0.50 -8.44 7.72
C ILE A 66 -1.57 -8.75 6.66
N ARG A 67 -1.45 -8.21 5.43
CA ARG A 67 -2.33 -8.58 4.32
C ARG A 67 -2.33 -10.08 4.07
N THR A 68 -1.15 -10.70 4.08
CA THR A 68 -1.00 -12.14 3.83
C THR A 68 -1.68 -12.98 4.91
N ILE A 69 -1.49 -12.63 6.18
CA ILE A 69 -2.14 -13.30 7.33
C ILE A 69 -3.66 -13.15 7.22
N CYS A 70 -4.17 -11.92 7.01
CA CYS A 70 -5.59 -11.63 6.85
C CYS A 70 -6.19 -12.39 5.67
N MET A 71 -5.56 -12.36 4.50
CA MET A 71 -6.05 -13.04 3.30
C MET A 71 -6.12 -14.57 3.49
N ARG A 72 -5.15 -15.18 4.16
CA ARG A 72 -5.18 -16.62 4.49
C ARG A 72 -6.32 -16.95 5.43
N ALA A 73 -6.46 -16.19 6.52
CA ALA A 73 -7.57 -16.37 7.46
C ALA A 73 -8.93 -16.16 6.78
N ASP A 74 -9.02 -15.19 5.87
CA ASP A 74 -10.25 -14.89 5.14
C ASP A 74 -10.63 -15.99 4.15
N ALA A 75 -9.66 -16.56 3.43
CA ALA A 75 -9.90 -17.64 2.47
C ALA A 75 -10.42 -18.93 3.13
N ASP A 76 -10.04 -19.16 4.39
CA ASP A 76 -10.32 -20.40 5.12
C ASP A 76 -11.54 -20.26 6.04
N LEU A 77 -11.65 -19.15 6.77
CA LEU A 77 -12.52 -19.04 7.96
C LEU A 77 -13.49 -17.84 7.92
N HIS A 78 -13.41 -16.93 6.94
CA HIS A 78 -14.33 -15.77 6.90
C HIS A 78 -15.79 -16.25 6.86
N PRO A 79 -16.74 -15.72 7.66
CA PRO A 79 -18.11 -16.25 7.73
C PRO A 79 -18.88 -16.11 6.41
N ASP A 80 -18.71 -14.98 5.70
CA ASP A 80 -19.29 -14.74 4.38
C ASP A 80 -18.57 -15.49 3.25
N GLN A 81 -19.32 -16.28 2.47
CA GLN A 81 -18.82 -17.04 1.33
C GLN A 81 -18.28 -16.16 0.21
N TYR A 82 -18.86 -14.97 -0.02
CA TYR A 82 -18.38 -14.07 -1.06
C TYR A 82 -16.96 -13.59 -0.73
N ARG A 83 -16.74 -13.14 0.50
CA ARG A 83 -15.42 -12.74 1.01
C ARG A 83 -14.40 -13.89 0.97
N ARG A 84 -14.79 -15.12 1.32
CA ARG A 84 -13.92 -16.31 1.16
C ARG A 84 -13.47 -16.50 -0.30
N ASN A 85 -14.40 -16.39 -1.24
CA ASN A 85 -14.10 -16.56 -2.66
C ASN A 85 -13.18 -15.43 -3.16
N GLN A 86 -13.40 -14.19 -2.73
CA GLN A 86 -12.52 -13.05 -3.07
C GLN A 86 -11.10 -13.25 -2.56
N ALA A 87 -10.93 -13.68 -1.29
CA ALA A 87 -9.61 -13.96 -0.73
C ALA A 87 -8.88 -15.10 -1.47
N ARG A 88 -9.61 -16.14 -1.89
CA ARG A 88 -9.04 -17.22 -2.71
C ARG A 88 -8.63 -16.74 -4.10
N LEU A 89 -9.46 -15.91 -4.74
CA LEU A 89 -9.17 -15.32 -6.04
C LEU A 89 -7.92 -14.43 -5.97
N ALA A 90 -7.84 -13.57 -4.95
CA ALA A 90 -6.68 -12.71 -4.72
C ALA A 90 -5.39 -13.52 -4.52
N ARG A 91 -5.45 -14.65 -3.80
CA ARG A 91 -4.31 -15.55 -3.64
C ARG A 91 -3.90 -16.22 -4.96
N THR A 92 -4.85 -16.61 -5.80
CA THR A 92 -4.54 -17.14 -7.14
C THR A 92 -3.89 -16.06 -8.00
N GLN A 93 -4.42 -14.84 -7.96
CA GLN A 93 -3.84 -13.70 -8.68
C GLN A 93 -2.41 -13.40 -8.20
N ASP A 94 -2.14 -13.42 -6.89
CA ASP A 94 -0.79 -13.19 -6.36
C ASP A 94 0.22 -14.24 -6.90
N ASN A 95 -0.22 -15.49 -7.09
CA ASN A 95 0.63 -16.54 -7.71
C ASN A 95 0.84 -16.29 -9.22
N GLU A 96 -0.20 -15.89 -9.95
CA GLU A 96 -0.11 -15.55 -11.38
C GLU A 96 0.79 -14.32 -11.62
N ASP A 97 0.71 -13.33 -10.73
CA ASP A 97 1.55 -12.15 -10.73
C ASP A 97 3.02 -12.54 -10.48
N GLN A 98 3.29 -13.46 -9.55
CA GLN A 98 4.64 -13.98 -9.28
C GLN A 98 5.26 -14.63 -10.52
N GLU A 99 4.52 -15.48 -11.23
CA GLU A 99 4.99 -16.10 -12.48
C GLU A 99 5.21 -15.05 -13.59
N THR A 100 4.34 -14.05 -13.69
CA THR A 100 4.51 -12.98 -14.66
C THR A 100 5.75 -12.13 -14.36
N VAL A 101 6.00 -11.83 -13.09
CA VAL A 101 7.20 -11.11 -12.63
C VAL A 101 8.45 -11.95 -12.85
N ARG A 102 8.39 -13.27 -12.64
CA ARG A 102 9.48 -14.19 -12.96
C ARG A 102 9.89 -14.09 -14.43
N LEU A 103 8.93 -14.18 -15.34
CA LEU A 103 9.16 -14.02 -16.78
C LEU A 103 9.71 -12.62 -17.10
N SER A 104 9.23 -11.59 -16.41
CA SER A 104 9.74 -10.23 -16.55
C SER A 104 11.20 -10.08 -16.12
N CYS A 105 11.61 -10.72 -15.02
CA CYS A 105 13.00 -10.73 -14.55
C CYS A 105 13.91 -11.45 -15.57
N ILE A 106 13.45 -12.58 -16.10
CA ILE A 106 14.17 -13.32 -17.15
C ILE A 106 14.28 -12.46 -18.42
N ALA A 107 13.22 -11.76 -18.82
CA ALA A 107 13.26 -10.86 -19.97
C ALA A 107 14.27 -9.74 -19.78
N GLN A 108 14.34 -9.16 -18.57
CA GLN A 108 15.33 -8.13 -18.24
C GLN A 108 16.77 -8.68 -18.29
N LEU A 109 17.02 -9.89 -17.77
CA LEU A 109 18.33 -10.53 -17.91
C LEU A 109 18.68 -10.85 -19.36
N THR A 110 17.69 -11.28 -20.15
CA THR A 110 17.85 -11.51 -21.60
C THR A 110 18.29 -10.23 -22.30
N ARG A 111 17.64 -9.12 -21.95
CA ARG A 111 17.91 -7.79 -22.48
C ARG A 111 19.32 -7.33 -22.16
N GLU A 112 19.73 -7.42 -20.90
CA GLU A 112 21.08 -7.06 -20.47
C GLU A 112 22.14 -7.94 -21.16
N CYS A 113 21.89 -9.24 -21.26
CA CYS A 113 22.74 -10.16 -22.03
C CYS A 113 22.84 -9.79 -23.52
N GLY A 114 21.72 -9.38 -24.12
CA GLY A 114 21.68 -8.96 -25.51
C GLY A 114 22.47 -7.68 -25.77
N ILE A 115 22.33 -6.69 -24.88
CA ILE A 115 23.07 -5.43 -24.95
C ILE A 115 24.58 -5.68 -24.86
N ASP A 116 25.03 -6.48 -23.89
CA ASP A 116 26.45 -6.76 -23.68
C ASP A 116 27.08 -7.55 -24.84
N ARG A 117 26.32 -8.49 -25.44
CA ARG A 117 26.78 -9.34 -26.54
C ARG A 117 26.54 -8.74 -27.93
N GLY A 118 25.87 -7.58 -28.02
CA GLY A 118 25.50 -6.94 -29.29
C GLY A 118 24.41 -7.68 -30.08
N ASP A 119 23.59 -8.49 -29.41
CA ASP A 119 22.45 -9.20 -30.01
C ASP A 119 21.19 -8.33 -29.97
N VAL A 120 20.79 -7.81 -31.12
CA VAL A 120 19.64 -6.90 -31.28
C VAL A 120 18.31 -7.57 -30.93
N PHE A 121 18.18 -8.88 -31.15
CA PHE A 121 16.93 -9.60 -30.81
C PHE A 121 16.78 -9.71 -29.30
N MET A 122 17.83 -10.17 -28.62
CA MET A 122 17.85 -10.29 -27.16
C MET A 122 17.74 -8.91 -26.48
N ALA A 123 18.41 -7.88 -27.02
CA ALA A 123 18.38 -6.52 -26.49
C ALA A 123 17.00 -5.84 -26.54
N ASN A 124 16.07 -6.38 -27.33
CA ASN A 124 14.68 -5.90 -27.39
C ASN A 124 13.69 -6.88 -26.77
N ALA A 125 14.17 -7.93 -26.09
CA ALA A 125 13.30 -8.90 -25.43
C ALA A 125 12.45 -8.21 -24.34
N ASN A 126 11.19 -8.58 -24.25
CA ASN A 126 10.30 -8.21 -23.16
C ASN A 126 9.43 -9.42 -22.74
N THR A 127 8.66 -9.25 -21.67
CA THR A 127 7.81 -10.32 -21.10
C THR A 127 6.88 -10.91 -22.17
N LYS A 128 6.31 -10.07 -23.04
CA LYS A 128 5.44 -10.52 -24.14
C LYS A 128 6.21 -11.34 -25.18
N THR A 129 7.41 -10.91 -25.58
CA THR A 129 8.26 -11.68 -26.49
C THR A 129 8.56 -13.06 -25.94
N LEU A 130 8.87 -13.18 -24.64
CA LEU A 130 9.09 -14.48 -24.01
C LEU A 130 7.82 -15.33 -23.96
N VAL A 131 6.67 -14.76 -23.59
CA VAL A 131 5.37 -15.47 -23.60
C VAL A 131 5.01 -15.95 -25.00
N ASP A 132 5.22 -15.12 -26.02
CA ASP A 132 4.96 -15.46 -27.42
C ASP A 132 5.89 -16.59 -27.90
N LEU A 133 7.14 -16.64 -27.43
CA LEU A 133 8.06 -17.76 -27.69
C LEU A 133 7.61 -19.05 -26.98
N ILE A 134 7.19 -18.96 -25.72
CA ILE A 134 6.71 -20.11 -24.91
C ILE A 134 5.44 -20.72 -25.53
N THR A 135 4.51 -19.88 -25.98
CA THR A 135 3.23 -20.31 -26.53
C THR A 135 3.33 -20.77 -27.99
N ASN A 136 4.21 -20.18 -28.80
CA ASN A 136 4.45 -20.63 -30.17
C ASN A 136 5.41 -21.82 -30.22
N LYS A 137 4.87 -23.04 -30.00
CA LYS A 137 5.53 -24.35 -30.22
C LYS A 137 6.11 -24.61 -31.63
N LYS A 138 6.09 -23.62 -32.53
CA LYS A 138 6.61 -23.68 -33.90
C LYS A 138 8.06 -23.21 -34.03
N SER A 139 8.63 -22.62 -32.99
CA SER A 139 10.04 -22.27 -32.97
C SER A 139 10.85 -23.48 -32.47
N GLU A 140 11.85 -23.92 -33.23
CA GLU A 140 12.90 -24.89 -32.80
C GLU A 140 13.77 -24.35 -31.65
N PHE A 141 13.36 -23.25 -31.02
CA PHE A 141 14.13 -22.53 -30.04
C PHE A 141 13.82 -23.10 -28.66
N ASP A 142 14.81 -23.78 -28.08
CA ASP A 142 14.69 -24.36 -26.75
C ASP A 142 14.78 -23.22 -25.70
N ILE A 143 13.64 -22.89 -25.11
CA ILE A 143 13.52 -21.82 -24.11
C ILE A 143 14.25 -22.20 -22.83
N GLU A 144 14.29 -23.49 -22.49
CA GLU A 144 15.06 -23.97 -21.34
C GLU A 144 16.55 -23.71 -21.57
N LEU A 145 17.04 -23.97 -22.79
CA LEU A 145 18.40 -23.66 -23.19
C LEU A 145 18.69 -22.15 -23.21
N LEU A 146 17.71 -21.32 -23.63
CA LEU A 146 17.84 -19.87 -23.59
C LEU A 146 17.96 -19.38 -22.14
N VAL A 147 17.05 -19.81 -21.26
CA VAL A 147 17.08 -19.46 -19.83
C VAL A 147 18.39 -19.93 -19.21
N GLU A 148 18.84 -21.15 -19.48
CA GLU A 148 20.11 -21.66 -18.99
C GLU A 148 21.29 -20.79 -19.43
N ARG A 149 21.34 -20.41 -20.72
CA ARG A 149 22.40 -19.54 -21.25
C ARG A 149 22.36 -18.13 -20.65
N ILE A 150 21.19 -17.60 -20.34
CA ILE A 150 21.02 -16.30 -19.66
C ILE A 150 21.50 -16.40 -18.22
N MET A 151 21.19 -17.48 -17.51
CA MET A 151 21.64 -17.68 -16.14
C MET A 151 23.16 -17.88 -16.08
N VAL A 152 23.76 -18.58 -17.05
CA VAL A 152 25.22 -18.68 -17.19
C VAL A 152 25.83 -17.29 -17.43
N PHE A 153 25.22 -16.47 -18.27
CA PHE A 153 25.68 -15.10 -18.47
C PHE A 153 25.61 -14.26 -17.19
N ALA A 154 24.50 -14.35 -16.44
CA ALA A 154 24.37 -13.65 -15.16
C ALA A 154 25.43 -14.14 -14.16
N ALA A 155 25.79 -15.43 -14.19
CA ALA A 155 26.82 -16.04 -13.34
C ALA A 155 28.21 -15.49 -13.68
N GLU A 156 28.55 -15.46 -14.97
CA GLU A 156 29.79 -14.88 -15.47
C GLU A 156 29.92 -13.40 -15.09
N ARG A 157 28.84 -12.62 -15.25
CA ARG A 157 28.83 -11.18 -14.98
C ARG A 157 28.94 -10.84 -13.50
N SER A 158 28.22 -11.57 -12.65
CA SER A 158 28.21 -11.33 -11.19
C SER A 158 29.38 -11.98 -10.45
N GLY A 159 30.18 -12.82 -11.14
CA GLY A 159 31.25 -13.59 -10.52
C GLY A 159 30.75 -14.67 -9.56
N ARG A 160 29.54 -15.19 -9.81
CA ARG A 160 28.85 -16.17 -8.96
C ARG A 160 28.66 -17.50 -9.68
N SER A 161 28.31 -18.54 -8.94
CA SER A 161 27.96 -19.84 -9.53
C SER A 161 26.55 -19.83 -10.12
N LEU A 162 26.32 -20.71 -11.09
CA LEU A 162 25.00 -20.90 -11.71
C LEU A 162 23.95 -21.35 -10.69
N ASP A 163 24.35 -22.19 -9.73
CA ASP A 163 23.46 -22.70 -8.69
C ASP A 163 23.04 -21.57 -7.74
N GLU A 164 23.97 -20.69 -7.32
CA GLU A 164 23.64 -19.51 -6.51
C GLU A 164 22.62 -18.60 -7.20
N ILE A 165 22.79 -18.32 -8.50
CA ILE A 165 21.83 -17.46 -9.22
C ILE A 165 20.44 -18.08 -9.32
N ARG A 166 20.37 -19.41 -9.54
CA ARG A 166 19.10 -20.13 -9.57
C ARG A 166 18.40 -20.05 -8.22
N ASP A 167 19.14 -20.22 -7.12
CA ASP A 167 18.61 -20.14 -5.77
C ASP A 167 18.21 -18.71 -5.39
N TRP A 168 18.88 -17.69 -5.93
CA TRP A 168 18.64 -16.28 -5.63
C TRP A 168 17.52 -15.63 -6.44
N LEU A 169 17.21 -16.15 -7.62
CA LEU A 169 16.17 -15.61 -8.48
C LEU A 169 14.78 -15.69 -7.84
N GLU A 170 14.42 -16.82 -7.25
CA GLU A 170 13.06 -17.02 -6.72
C GLU A 170 12.75 -16.10 -5.52
N PRO A 171 13.65 -15.93 -4.52
CA PRO A 171 13.47 -14.91 -3.48
C PRO A 171 13.33 -13.48 -4.02
N LEU A 172 14.13 -13.12 -5.04
CA LEU A 172 14.03 -11.79 -5.67
C LEU A 172 12.68 -11.59 -6.35
N VAL A 173 12.23 -12.58 -7.12
CA VAL A 173 10.92 -12.57 -7.78
C VAL A 173 9.80 -12.41 -6.75
N SER A 174 9.83 -13.18 -5.65
CA SER A 174 8.84 -13.09 -4.57
C SER A 174 8.77 -11.69 -3.95
N MET A 175 9.91 -11.01 -3.80
CA MET A 175 9.94 -9.64 -3.26
C MET A 175 9.52 -8.57 -4.27
N ILE A 176 9.75 -8.79 -5.57
CA ILE A 176 9.35 -7.87 -6.63
C ILE A 176 7.86 -8.02 -6.95
N ALA A 177 7.30 -9.22 -6.83
CA ALA A 177 5.93 -9.51 -7.28
C ALA A 177 4.85 -8.55 -6.73
N PRO A 178 4.84 -8.17 -5.44
CA PRO A 178 3.92 -7.14 -4.92
C PRO A 178 4.03 -5.79 -5.64
N LEU A 179 5.22 -5.44 -6.11
CA LEU A 179 5.56 -4.17 -6.76
C LEU A 179 5.31 -4.19 -8.27
N GLY A 180 4.96 -5.33 -8.85
CA GLY A 180 4.65 -5.49 -10.27
C GLY A 180 5.87 -5.80 -11.16
N THR A 181 5.61 -5.89 -12.46
CA THR A 181 6.58 -6.35 -13.47
C THR A 181 7.82 -5.45 -13.58
N VAL A 182 8.93 -6.06 -14.00
CA VAL A 182 10.16 -5.35 -14.35
C VAL A 182 10.01 -4.76 -15.75
N ALA A 183 9.67 -3.47 -15.82
CA ALA A 183 9.50 -2.77 -17.08
C ALA A 183 10.83 -2.21 -17.62
N ALA A 184 11.07 -2.30 -18.93
CA ALA A 184 12.14 -1.50 -19.56
C ALA A 184 11.85 0.00 -19.42
N ALA A 185 12.87 0.83 -19.66
CA ALA A 185 12.66 2.25 -19.91
C ALA A 185 11.64 2.46 -21.04
N GLY A 186 10.47 3.00 -20.70
CA GLY A 186 9.36 3.26 -21.64
C GLY A 186 8.28 2.17 -21.73
N GLU A 187 8.43 1.04 -21.02
CA GLU A 187 7.37 0.05 -20.85
C GLU A 187 6.51 0.39 -19.61
N GLN A 188 5.21 0.08 -19.65
CA GLN A 188 4.35 0.26 -18.47
C GLN A 188 4.52 -0.92 -17.52
N ARG A 189 4.84 -0.62 -16.26
CA ARG A 189 4.73 -1.55 -15.14
C ARG A 189 3.27 -2.00 -15.02
N GLY A 190 3.06 -3.28 -14.77
CA GLY A 190 1.74 -3.86 -14.57
C GLY A 190 1.80 -4.98 -13.53
N ASN A 191 0.62 -5.44 -13.10
CA ASN A 191 0.45 -6.47 -12.07
C ASN A 191 1.04 -6.06 -10.70
N GLY A 192 0.85 -6.89 -9.68
CA GLY A 192 1.29 -6.62 -8.32
C GLY A 192 0.31 -5.74 -7.56
N HIS A 193 -0.10 -6.21 -6.38
CA HIS A 193 -1.15 -5.55 -5.61
C HIS A 193 -0.75 -4.16 -5.08
N LEU A 194 0.52 -3.90 -4.76
CA LEU A 194 0.97 -2.57 -4.31
C LEU A 194 0.96 -1.57 -5.47
N PHE A 195 1.38 -2.01 -6.66
CA PHE A 195 1.30 -1.17 -7.84
C PHE A 195 -0.16 -0.88 -8.23
N ALA A 196 -1.04 -1.88 -8.19
CA ALA A 196 -2.47 -1.69 -8.42
C ALA A 196 -3.10 -0.71 -7.42
N ALA A 197 -2.78 -0.83 -6.13
CA ALA A 197 -3.24 0.10 -5.09
C ALA A 197 -2.74 1.54 -5.33
N HIS A 198 -1.49 1.71 -5.79
CA HIS A 198 -0.97 3.02 -6.17
C HIS A 198 -1.71 3.64 -7.36
N ILE A 199 -2.04 2.84 -8.39
CA ILE A 199 -2.86 3.32 -9.52
C ILE A 199 -4.25 3.76 -9.04
N ARG A 200 -4.90 2.97 -8.17
CA ARG A 200 -6.19 3.35 -7.57
C ARG A 200 -6.10 4.64 -6.77
N LEU A 201 -5.01 4.86 -6.02
CA LEU A 201 -4.80 6.12 -5.30
C LEU A 201 -4.69 7.33 -6.26
N ILE A 202 -4.01 7.16 -7.40
CA ILE A 202 -3.94 8.20 -8.45
C ILE A 202 -5.33 8.46 -9.05
N GLU A 203 -6.13 7.43 -9.29
CA GLU A 203 -7.48 7.54 -9.83
C GLU A 203 -8.43 8.24 -8.84
N PHE A 204 -8.36 7.85 -7.56
CA PHE A 204 -9.06 8.51 -6.46
C PHE A 204 -8.72 9.99 -6.37
N ARG A 205 -7.42 10.33 -6.41
CA ARG A 205 -6.94 11.72 -6.46
C ARG A 205 -7.56 12.50 -7.61
N LYS A 206 -7.61 11.91 -8.81
CA LYS A 206 -8.25 12.52 -9.99
C LYS A 206 -9.76 12.70 -9.78
N ALA A 207 -10.45 11.71 -9.22
CA ALA A 207 -11.88 11.77 -8.93
C ALA A 207 -12.21 12.91 -7.95
N LEU A 208 -11.51 12.98 -6.81
CA LEU A 208 -11.65 14.06 -5.84
C LEU A 208 -11.37 15.44 -6.45
N SER A 209 -10.31 15.55 -7.26
CA SER A 209 -9.97 16.81 -7.91
C SER A 209 -11.05 17.28 -8.89
N ARG A 210 -11.74 16.35 -9.58
CA ARG A 210 -12.89 16.69 -10.45
C ARG A 210 -14.08 17.14 -9.61
N PHE A 211 -14.39 16.41 -8.53
CA PHE A 211 -15.52 16.74 -7.66
C PHE A 211 -15.35 18.11 -6.96
N LYS A 212 -14.12 18.45 -6.55
CA LYS A 212 -13.79 19.74 -5.93
C LYS A 212 -14.27 20.96 -6.72
N VAL A 213 -14.33 20.87 -8.05
CA VAL A 213 -14.77 21.98 -8.93
C VAL A 213 -16.22 22.38 -8.69
N TYR A 214 -17.06 21.43 -8.30
CA TYR A 214 -18.50 21.62 -8.10
C TYR A 214 -18.92 21.57 -6.62
N ALA A 215 -17.98 21.23 -5.74
CA ALA A 215 -18.21 21.17 -4.30
C ALA A 215 -18.44 22.57 -3.71
N ARG A 216 -19.25 22.63 -2.65
CA ARG A 216 -19.39 23.83 -1.81
C ARG A 216 -18.06 24.18 -1.17
N ASP A 217 -17.82 25.46 -0.88
CA ASP A 217 -16.52 25.94 -0.38
C ASP A 217 -15.99 25.15 0.83
N GLU A 218 -16.86 24.83 1.81
CA GLU A 218 -16.52 24.07 3.02
C GLU A 218 -16.01 22.65 2.70
N VAL A 219 -16.73 21.97 1.81
CA VAL A 219 -16.39 20.61 1.33
C VAL A 219 -15.14 20.68 0.46
N GLY A 220 -15.00 21.73 -0.36
CA GLY A 220 -13.83 21.99 -1.20
C GLY A 220 -12.54 22.21 -0.41
N GLN A 221 -12.62 22.83 0.77
CA GLN A 221 -11.47 22.95 1.70
C GLN A 221 -11.06 21.59 2.26
N SER A 222 -12.02 20.78 2.70
CA SER A 222 -11.78 19.42 3.19
C SER A 222 -11.14 18.53 2.11
N ILE A 223 -11.67 18.57 0.88
CA ILE A 223 -11.05 17.90 -0.28
C ILE A 223 -9.64 18.44 -0.54
N GLY A 224 -9.41 19.74 -0.34
CA GLY A 224 -8.08 20.34 -0.48
C GLY A 224 -7.04 19.71 0.43
N LEU A 225 -7.38 19.48 1.70
CA LEU A 225 -6.49 18.80 2.66
C LEU A 225 -6.27 17.33 2.27
N VAL A 226 -7.35 16.62 1.89
CA VAL A 226 -7.24 15.23 1.43
C VAL A 226 -6.31 15.13 0.23
N LEU A 227 -6.49 15.98 -0.78
CA LEU A 227 -5.62 16.04 -1.97
C LEU A 227 -4.16 16.32 -1.61
N GLN A 228 -3.88 17.18 -0.62
CA GLN A 228 -2.51 17.44 -0.18
C GLN A 228 -1.85 16.19 0.40
N VAL A 229 -2.54 15.46 1.28
CA VAL A 229 -2.02 14.22 1.86
C VAL A 229 -1.89 13.12 0.79
N THR A 230 -2.87 12.99 -0.09
CA THR A 230 -2.81 12.06 -1.22
C THR A 230 -1.64 12.38 -2.16
N ASP A 231 -1.40 13.66 -2.49
CA ASP A 231 -0.29 14.09 -3.33
C ASP A 231 1.06 13.77 -2.66
N GLN A 232 1.20 13.96 -1.34
CA GLN A 232 2.39 13.56 -0.59
C GLN A 232 2.63 12.04 -0.62
N SER A 233 1.60 11.23 -0.43
CA SER A 233 1.70 9.76 -0.54
C SER A 233 2.11 9.34 -1.94
N ILE A 234 1.49 9.92 -2.98
CA ILE A 234 1.82 9.62 -4.38
C ILE A 234 3.27 10.01 -4.70
N GLU A 235 3.72 11.20 -4.30
CA GLU A 235 5.09 11.68 -4.52
C GLU A 235 6.09 10.74 -3.83
N PHE A 236 5.86 10.42 -2.56
CA PHE A 236 6.69 9.49 -1.81
C PHE A 236 6.80 8.13 -2.52
N ILE A 237 5.67 7.55 -2.95
CA ILE A 237 5.65 6.25 -3.64
C ILE A 237 6.38 6.34 -4.99
N ASN A 238 6.15 7.38 -5.78
CA ASN A 238 6.80 7.57 -7.08
C ASN A 238 8.33 7.62 -6.94
N GLU A 239 8.86 8.35 -5.96
CA GLU A 239 10.30 8.38 -5.70
C GLU A 239 10.88 6.98 -5.40
N ARG A 240 10.14 6.12 -4.68
CA ARG A 240 10.58 4.74 -4.36
C ARG A 240 10.42 3.83 -5.57
N LEU A 241 9.36 3.98 -6.37
CA LEU A 241 9.20 3.25 -7.63
C LEU A 241 10.30 3.60 -8.63
N GLU A 242 10.71 4.86 -8.72
CA GLU A 242 11.86 5.25 -9.56
C GLU A 242 13.18 4.65 -9.05
N GLN A 243 13.38 4.54 -7.73
CA GLN A 243 14.54 3.85 -7.16
C GLN A 243 14.52 2.36 -7.52
N LEU A 244 13.35 1.73 -7.43
CA LEU A 244 13.13 0.35 -7.83
C LEU A 244 13.44 0.16 -9.32
N ASP A 245 12.91 1.01 -10.20
CA ASP A 245 13.15 0.93 -11.65
C ASP A 245 14.64 1.06 -11.99
N ARG A 246 15.37 1.95 -11.29
CA ARG A 246 16.83 2.07 -11.45
C ARG A 246 17.58 0.81 -11.01
N MET A 247 17.13 0.16 -9.94
CA MET A 247 17.72 -1.11 -9.48
C MET A 247 17.43 -2.24 -10.47
N LEU A 248 16.17 -2.37 -10.89
CA LEU A 248 15.72 -3.43 -11.80
C LEU A 248 16.24 -3.24 -13.23
N GLY A 249 16.54 -2.01 -13.65
CA GLY A 249 17.23 -1.74 -14.92
C GLY A 249 18.66 -2.28 -14.98
N LYS A 250 19.21 -2.73 -13.85
CA LYS A 250 20.52 -3.39 -13.71
C LYS A 250 20.37 -4.70 -12.92
N PHE A 251 19.45 -5.54 -13.37
CA PHE A 251 19.03 -6.72 -12.62
C PHE A 251 20.18 -7.72 -12.45
N ALA A 252 21.08 -7.88 -13.43
CA ALA A 252 22.24 -8.76 -13.28
C ALA A 252 23.21 -8.30 -12.17
N ASP A 253 23.34 -6.99 -11.97
CA ASP A 253 24.22 -6.41 -10.94
C ASP A 253 23.67 -6.69 -9.51
N MET A 254 22.36 -6.97 -9.40
CA MET A 254 21.76 -7.36 -8.12
C MET A 254 22.29 -8.70 -7.60
N PHE A 255 22.81 -9.59 -8.46
CA PHE A 255 23.44 -10.85 -8.03
C PHE A 255 24.86 -10.66 -7.47
N GLU A 256 25.60 -9.64 -7.93
CA GLU A 256 26.95 -9.36 -7.42
C GLU A 256 26.88 -8.93 -5.95
N GLY A 257 25.99 -7.99 -5.65
CA GLY A 257 25.67 -7.47 -4.31
C GLY A 257 24.33 -7.96 -3.79
N TYR A 258 24.10 -9.28 -3.81
CA TYR A 258 22.82 -9.90 -3.44
C TYR A 258 22.28 -9.40 -2.10
N ASP A 259 23.03 -9.58 -1.01
CA ASP A 259 22.56 -9.21 0.33
C ASP A 259 22.15 -7.72 0.44
N ASP A 260 22.93 -6.82 -0.16
CA ASP A 260 22.62 -5.38 -0.17
C ASP A 260 21.40 -5.06 -1.05
N SER A 261 21.26 -5.77 -2.18
CA SER A 261 20.12 -5.63 -3.09
C SER A 261 18.82 -6.11 -2.44
N ILE A 262 18.87 -7.23 -1.70
CA ILE A 262 17.75 -7.75 -0.91
C ILE A 262 17.32 -6.73 0.15
N LEU A 263 18.27 -6.20 0.93
CA LEU A 263 17.96 -5.21 1.98
C LEU A 263 17.35 -3.93 1.41
N LYS A 264 17.85 -3.45 0.28
CA LYS A 264 17.28 -2.27 -0.42
C LYS A 264 15.88 -2.56 -0.96
N LEU A 265 15.68 -3.72 -1.57
CA LEU A 265 14.39 -4.11 -2.10
C LEU A 265 13.35 -4.31 -0.99
N GLU A 266 13.72 -4.96 0.11
CA GLU A 266 12.89 -5.11 1.30
C GLU A 266 12.47 -3.74 1.85
N LYS A 267 13.42 -2.79 1.94
CA LYS A 267 13.13 -1.42 2.35
C LYS A 267 12.15 -0.73 1.40
N LEU A 268 12.39 -0.74 0.09
CA LEU A 268 11.50 -0.11 -0.89
C LEU A 268 10.10 -0.71 -0.83
N ARG A 269 10.02 -2.04 -0.74
CA ARG A 269 8.76 -2.79 -0.63
C ARG A 269 7.98 -2.37 0.62
N ARG A 270 8.66 -2.30 1.75
CA ARG A 270 8.11 -1.87 3.04
C ARG A 270 7.64 -0.41 3.01
N ASP A 271 8.47 0.50 2.51
CA ASP A 271 8.17 1.93 2.43
C ASP A 271 6.90 2.18 1.60
N ILE A 272 6.79 1.53 0.43
CA ILE A 272 5.62 1.63 -0.44
C ILE A 272 4.38 1.04 0.24
N ALA A 273 4.51 -0.11 0.90
CA ALA A 273 3.39 -0.74 1.60
C ALA A 273 2.85 0.15 2.73
N PHE A 274 3.71 0.77 3.54
CA PHE A 274 3.29 1.71 4.58
C PHE A 274 2.66 2.98 4.01
N ALA A 275 3.16 3.50 2.89
CA ALA A 275 2.57 4.68 2.25
C ALA A 275 1.17 4.42 1.67
N LEU A 276 0.87 3.16 1.31
CA LEU A 276 -0.42 2.73 0.76
C LEU A 276 -1.38 2.20 1.83
N ASP A 277 -0.90 1.91 3.04
CA ASP A 277 -1.72 1.36 4.11
C ASP A 277 -2.85 2.32 4.51
N GLY A 278 -4.04 1.77 4.73
CA GLY A 278 -5.25 2.53 5.07
C GLY A 278 -5.95 3.27 3.93
N TRP A 279 -5.36 3.42 2.74
CA TRP A 279 -6.04 4.11 1.62
C TRP A 279 -7.18 3.30 1.01
N GLU A 280 -7.07 1.98 0.98
CA GLU A 280 -8.05 1.10 0.32
C GLU A 280 -9.49 1.30 0.86
N GLU A 281 -9.65 1.33 2.18
CA GLU A 281 -10.97 1.53 2.81
C GLU A 281 -11.56 2.91 2.47
N LEU A 282 -10.71 3.93 2.41
CA LEU A 282 -11.12 5.31 2.10
C LEU A 282 -11.51 5.47 0.63
N ILE A 283 -10.79 4.81 -0.27
CA ILE A 283 -11.12 4.77 -1.70
C ILE A 283 -12.45 4.06 -1.91
N VAL A 284 -12.68 2.90 -1.27
CA VAL A 284 -13.95 2.18 -1.34
C VAL A 284 -15.10 3.02 -0.81
N ALA A 285 -14.92 3.69 0.34
CA ALA A 285 -15.94 4.59 0.90
C ALA A 285 -16.29 5.75 -0.04
N TRP A 286 -15.32 6.24 -0.82
CA TRP A 286 -15.57 7.23 -1.88
C TRP A 286 -16.30 6.62 -3.08
N GLU A 287 -15.85 5.49 -3.61
CA GLU A 287 -16.45 4.82 -4.76
C GLU A 287 -17.92 4.49 -4.50
N GLU A 288 -18.25 3.94 -3.31
CA GLU A 288 -19.63 3.67 -2.90
C GLU A 288 -20.50 4.94 -2.84
N ALA A 289 -19.92 6.05 -2.37
CA ALA A 289 -20.63 7.33 -2.30
C ALA A 289 -20.82 7.99 -3.67
N GLU A 290 -19.81 7.88 -4.55
CA GLU A 290 -19.85 8.39 -5.92
C GLU A 290 -20.88 7.62 -6.76
N GLU A 291 -20.92 6.29 -6.66
CA GLU A 291 -21.95 5.46 -7.32
C GLU A 291 -23.37 5.78 -6.84
N GLY A 292 -23.51 6.15 -5.57
CA GLY A 292 -24.78 6.55 -4.95
C GLY A 292 -25.22 7.99 -5.22
N MET A 293 -24.42 8.78 -5.95
CA MET A 293 -24.63 10.22 -6.11
C MET A 293 -25.96 10.57 -6.80
N ASP A 294 -26.40 9.77 -7.77
CA ASP A 294 -27.65 9.98 -8.52
C ASP A 294 -28.91 9.58 -7.72
N MET A 295 -28.76 9.01 -6.52
CA MET A 295 -29.87 8.61 -5.66
C MET A 295 -30.37 9.77 -4.78
N ALA A 296 -31.60 9.66 -4.26
CA ALA A 296 -32.15 10.67 -3.35
C ALA A 296 -31.28 10.78 -2.08
N GLY A 297 -30.67 11.96 -1.87
CA GLY A 297 -29.72 12.20 -0.77
C GLY A 297 -28.27 11.84 -1.09
N GLY A 298 -27.94 11.54 -2.34
CA GLY A 298 -26.58 11.19 -2.80
C GLY A 298 -25.53 12.27 -2.49
N GLU A 299 -25.86 13.56 -2.66
CA GLU A 299 -24.96 14.67 -2.30
C GLU A 299 -24.54 14.61 -0.82
N GLN A 300 -25.47 14.30 0.10
CA GLN A 300 -25.16 14.17 1.52
C GLN A 300 -24.37 12.90 1.85
N ALA A 301 -24.45 11.86 1.01
CA ALA A 301 -23.62 10.67 1.16
C ALA A 301 -22.16 10.96 0.78
N VAL A 302 -21.94 11.69 -0.32
CA VAL A 302 -20.62 12.11 -0.79
C VAL A 302 -19.95 13.06 0.21
N GLU A 303 -20.67 14.04 0.74
CA GLU A 303 -20.13 14.92 1.80
C GLU A 303 -19.72 14.12 3.04
N ARG A 304 -20.54 13.16 3.48
CA ARG A 304 -20.20 12.28 4.62
C ARG A 304 -18.97 11.43 4.36
N ALA A 305 -18.81 10.89 3.15
CA ALA A 305 -17.62 10.14 2.76
C ALA A 305 -16.37 11.02 2.84
N ILE A 306 -16.43 12.27 2.35
CA ILE A 306 -15.30 13.21 2.43
C ILE A 306 -14.93 13.51 3.89
N TYR A 307 -15.91 13.74 4.77
CA TYR A 307 -15.64 13.96 6.18
C TYR A 307 -15.07 12.70 6.87
N HIS A 308 -15.54 11.52 6.48
CA HIS A 308 -14.98 10.25 6.96
C HIS A 308 -13.51 10.12 6.54
N ILE A 309 -13.22 10.32 5.25
CA ILE A 309 -11.87 10.27 4.70
C ILE A 309 -10.95 11.25 5.44
N MET A 310 -11.37 12.50 5.60
CA MET A 310 -10.59 13.52 6.30
C MET A 310 -10.23 13.14 7.74
N ASN A 311 -11.15 12.47 8.46
CA ASN A 311 -10.92 12.06 9.85
C ASN A 311 -9.94 10.89 9.98
N PHE A 312 -9.84 10.06 8.94
CA PHE A 312 -9.01 8.85 8.94
C PHE A 312 -7.85 8.92 7.94
N LEU A 313 -7.46 10.12 7.50
CA LEU A 313 -6.38 10.32 6.53
C LEU A 313 -5.11 9.57 6.95
N PRO A 314 -4.61 8.63 6.10
CA PRO A 314 -3.36 7.95 6.36
C PRO A 314 -2.22 8.96 6.26
N VAL A 315 -1.41 9.03 7.31
CA VAL A 315 -0.19 9.81 7.32
C VAL A 315 0.96 8.84 7.24
N ILE A 316 1.94 9.16 6.38
CA ILE A 316 3.15 8.36 6.23
C ILE A 316 3.81 8.19 7.62
N PRO A 317 4.01 6.95 8.09
CA PRO A 317 4.42 6.71 9.47
C PRO A 317 5.93 6.91 9.63
N ASP A 318 6.33 8.16 9.90
CA ASP A 318 7.75 8.58 9.98
C ASP A 318 8.56 7.71 10.96
N LYS A 319 7.98 7.28 12.10
CA LYS A 319 8.71 6.47 13.10
C LYS A 319 8.93 5.03 12.62
N GLU A 320 7.98 4.48 11.90
CA GLU A 320 8.02 3.12 11.38
C GLU A 320 8.94 3.00 10.15
N LEU A 321 9.17 4.12 9.45
CA LEU A 321 10.09 4.26 8.32
C LEU A 321 11.50 4.70 8.73
N TYR A 322 11.59 5.58 9.74
CA TYR A 322 12.83 6.17 10.25
C TYR A 322 12.89 6.01 11.79
N PRO A 323 13.13 4.79 12.30
CA PRO A 323 13.13 4.52 13.74
C PRO A 323 14.22 5.28 14.51
N ASP A 324 15.26 5.76 13.81
CA ASP A 324 16.38 6.51 14.39
C ASP A 324 16.18 8.04 14.37
N ASP A 325 15.14 8.57 13.71
CA ASP A 325 14.90 10.02 13.62
C ASP A 325 14.14 10.54 14.85
N THR A 326 14.66 11.63 15.45
CA THR A 326 13.96 12.35 16.53
C THR A 326 12.79 13.16 15.98
N ILE A 327 11.61 12.91 16.55
CA ILE A 327 10.29 13.48 16.23
C ILE A 327 10.36 14.93 15.70
N GLY A 328 10.09 15.11 14.41
CA GLY A 328 10.01 16.42 13.77
C GLY A 328 9.53 16.42 12.32
N GLY A 329 8.77 15.39 11.89
CA GLY A 329 8.33 15.22 10.50
C GLY A 329 6.90 15.67 10.21
N THR A 330 6.59 15.71 8.90
CA THR A 330 5.39 16.24 8.22
C THR A 330 4.06 15.80 8.79
N GLY A 331 3.99 14.67 9.50
CA GLY A 331 2.77 14.19 10.17
C GLY A 331 2.22 15.13 11.25
N VAL A 332 3.08 15.95 11.89
CA VAL A 332 2.64 16.95 12.87
C VAL A 332 1.87 18.10 12.22
N ASP A 333 2.20 18.46 10.98
CA ASP A 333 1.56 19.58 10.28
C ASP A 333 0.20 19.19 9.69
N VAL A 334 0.04 17.95 9.23
CA VAL A 334 -1.26 17.40 8.81
C VAL A 334 -2.21 17.29 10.01
N GLU A 335 -1.73 16.80 11.15
CA GLU A 335 -2.52 16.72 12.38
C GLU A 335 -2.89 18.12 12.92
N ARG A 336 -1.98 19.09 12.86
CA ARG A 336 -2.30 20.49 13.19
C ARG A 336 -3.30 21.10 12.21
N ALA A 337 -3.17 20.84 10.91
CA ALA A 337 -4.12 21.30 9.91
C ALA A 337 -5.51 20.70 10.17
N ARG A 338 -5.59 19.39 10.45
CA ARG A 338 -6.84 18.70 10.83
C ARG A 338 -7.45 19.29 12.11
N GLN A 339 -6.65 19.54 13.14
CA GLN A 339 -7.11 20.16 14.39
C GLN A 339 -7.55 21.63 14.20
N SER A 340 -6.88 22.38 13.32
CA SER A 340 -7.23 23.78 13.04
C SER A 340 -8.56 23.96 12.28
N LEU A 341 -8.99 22.93 11.54
CA LEU A 341 -10.33 22.87 10.94
C LEU A 341 -11.43 22.63 11.98
N VAL A 342 -11.08 22.18 13.19
CA VAL A 342 -12.01 21.82 14.28
C VAL A 342 -11.87 22.81 15.45
N HIS A 343 -12.17 24.08 15.22
CA HIS A 343 -12.38 25.05 16.32
C HIS A 343 -13.84 25.46 16.43
N GLU A 344 -14.41 25.23 17.62
CA GLU A 344 -15.75 25.68 17.98
C GLU A 344 -15.84 27.21 17.86
N MET A 345 -16.91 27.71 17.24
CA MET A 345 -17.27 29.14 17.18
C MET A 345 -16.34 30.05 16.35
N HIS A 346 -15.54 29.51 15.43
CA HIS A 346 -14.67 30.31 14.54
C HIS A 346 -14.99 30.05 13.07
N SER A 347 -14.88 31.11 12.27
CA SER A 347 -15.10 31.08 10.83
C SER A 347 -13.95 30.36 10.15
N TRP A 348 -14.29 29.29 9.42
CA TRP A 348 -13.34 28.36 8.81
C TRP A 348 -12.40 28.98 7.74
N SER A 349 -12.72 30.17 7.23
CA SER A 349 -11.90 30.84 6.19
C SER A 349 -10.85 31.81 6.75
N THR A 350 -11.04 32.33 7.95
CA THR A 350 -10.21 33.42 8.51
C THR A 350 -9.70 33.13 9.90
N ASN A 351 -10.17 32.04 10.53
CA ASN A 351 -9.88 31.67 11.91
C ASN A 351 -10.28 32.77 12.94
N ALA A 352 -11.15 33.69 12.52
CA ALA A 352 -11.75 34.71 13.39
C ALA A 352 -13.03 34.16 14.04
N VAL A 353 -13.41 34.68 15.21
CA VAL A 353 -14.64 34.28 15.90
C VAL A 353 -15.85 34.54 15.00
N ASP A 354 -16.64 33.50 14.73
CA ASP A 354 -17.86 33.61 13.94
C ASP A 354 -19.01 34.06 14.85
N HIS A 355 -19.21 35.37 14.89
CA HIS A 355 -20.24 35.99 15.72
C HIS A 355 -21.68 35.63 15.27
N GLU A 356 -21.89 35.21 14.01
CA GLU A 356 -23.21 34.79 13.53
C GLU A 356 -23.55 33.38 14.03
N LEU A 357 -22.59 32.45 13.96
CA LEU A 357 -22.73 31.11 14.52
C LEU A 357 -22.90 31.16 16.05
N GLN A 358 -22.14 32.03 16.73
CA GLN A 358 -22.32 32.27 18.16
C GLN A 358 -23.73 32.78 18.50
N ALA A 359 -24.27 33.71 17.71
CA ALA A 359 -25.60 34.26 17.93
C ALA A 359 -26.70 33.20 17.75
N ARG A 360 -26.60 32.36 16.71
CA ARG A 360 -27.55 31.26 16.44
C ARG A 360 -27.57 30.20 17.53
N ILE A 361 -26.39 29.81 18.03
CA ILE A 361 -26.27 28.84 19.13
C ILE A 361 -26.80 29.43 20.45
N LYS A 362 -26.62 30.73 20.66
CA LYS A 362 -27.18 31.44 21.82
C LYS A 362 -28.71 31.52 21.74
N GLU A 363 -29.27 31.83 20.57
CA GLU A 363 -30.71 31.81 20.32
C GLU A 363 -31.30 30.40 20.49
N ALA A 364 -30.60 29.36 20.03
CA ALA A 364 -31.01 27.97 20.21
C ALA A 364 -30.98 27.55 21.69
N LYS A 365 -29.94 27.93 22.44
CA LYS A 365 -29.87 27.69 23.90
C LYS A 365 -30.92 28.48 24.69
N GLU A 366 -31.30 29.67 24.24
CA GLU A 366 -32.39 30.45 24.85
C GLU A 366 -33.78 29.85 24.51
N ARG A 367 -33.92 29.15 23.38
CA ARG A 367 -35.13 28.41 23.01
C ARG A 367 -35.27 27.05 23.71
N ASP A 368 -34.17 26.33 23.91
CA ASP A 368 -34.16 25.02 24.60
C ASP A 368 -34.06 25.16 26.14
N GLY A 369 -33.85 26.39 26.63
CA GLY A 369 -33.83 26.76 28.05
C GLY A 369 -35.13 27.39 28.57
N ALA A 370 -36.22 27.34 27.79
CA ALA A 370 -37.59 27.69 28.19
C ALA A 370 -38.48 26.43 28.15
#